data_AF-A0A538M334-F1
#
_entry.id   AF-A0A538M334-F1
#
_cell.length_a   1.000
_cell.length_b   1.000
_cell.length_c   1.000
_cell.angle_alpha   90.00
_cell.angle_beta   90.00
_cell.angle_gamma   90.00
#
_symmetry.space_group_name_H-M   'P 1'
#
loop_
_entity.id
_entity.type
_entity.pdbx_description
1 polymer ?
#
loop_
_entity_poly.entity_id
_entity_poly.type
_entity_poly.pdbx_seq_one_letter_code
_entity_poly.pdbx_strand_id
1 'polypeptide(L)'
;MSNSQLLIAANTLWVVVAAVLVMFMQAGFAFLEAGLTRMKNAAHIAGKNVLIFGVCSLVYWAVGFGIAFGDGNRVIGTSGFAPSVDSLLAVGKAPYSFFTTVP
;
A
#
# COMPACT_ATOMS: atom_id res chain seq x y z
N MET A 1 -2.66 -14.98 -26.16
CA MET A 1 -2.34 -13.79 -25.35
C MET A 1 -1.30 -12.99 -26.08
N SER A 2 -1.50 -11.70 -26.31
CA SER A 2 -0.44 -10.84 -26.86
C SER A 2 0.68 -10.69 -25.83
N ASN A 3 1.93 -10.57 -26.28
CA ASN A 3 3.11 -10.41 -25.38
C ASN A 3 2.92 -9.30 -24.34
N SER A 4 2.18 -8.24 -24.69
CA SER A 4 1.81 -7.14 -23.79
C SER A 4 0.98 -7.59 -22.57
N GLN A 5 0.06 -8.54 -22.72
CA GLN A 5 -0.75 -9.01 -21.58
C GLN A 5 0.06 -9.87 -20.61
N LEU A 6 1.05 -10.61 -21.13
CA LEU A 6 1.95 -11.40 -20.29
C LEU A 6 2.82 -10.48 -19.41
N LEU A 7 3.33 -9.38 -19.98
CA LEU A 7 4.12 -8.40 -19.23
C LEU A 7 3.29 -7.70 -18.13
N ILE A 8 2.05 -7.31 -18.42
CA ILE A 8 1.16 -6.70 -17.42
C ILE A 8 0.91 -7.68 -16.26
N ALA A 9 0.64 -8.96 -16.57
CA ALA A 9 0.42 -9.98 -15.54
C ALA A 9 1.67 -10.20 -14.67
N ALA A 10 2.85 -10.29 -15.28
CA ALA A 10 4.11 -10.47 -14.56
C ALA A 10 4.46 -9.27 -13.66
N ASN A 11 4.32 -8.04 -14.18
CA ASN A 11 4.55 -6.82 -13.41
C ASN A 11 3.56 -6.68 -12.24
N THR A 12 2.29 -7.01 -12.46
CA THR A 12 1.26 -6.97 -11.40
C THR A 12 1.59 -7.98 -10.30
N LEU A 13 1.99 -9.21 -10.67
CA LEU A 13 2.42 -10.22 -9.71
C LEU A 13 3.60 -9.73 -8.88
N TRP A 14 4.61 -9.15 -9.52
CA TRP A 14 5.78 -8.60 -8.83
C TRP A 14 5.38 -7.50 -7.82
N VAL A 15 4.55 -6.55 -8.23
CA VAL A 15 4.10 -5.45 -7.35
C VAL A 15 3.29 -5.99 -6.16
N VAL A 16 2.43 -6.99 -6.38
CA VAL A 16 1.66 -7.61 -5.28
C VAL A 16 2.58 -8.33 -4.31
N VAL A 17 3.58 -9.08 -4.80
CA VAL A 17 4.58 -9.74 -3.95
C VAL A 17 5.39 -8.71 -3.15
N ALA A 18 5.85 -7.63 -3.81
CA ALA A 18 6.55 -6.54 -3.14
C ALA A 18 5.68 -5.87 -2.06
N ALA A 19 4.38 -5.64 -2.33
CA ALA A 19 3.46 -5.09 -1.35
C ALA A 19 3.29 -6.01 -0.13
N VAL A 20 3.24 -7.32 -0.32
CA VAL A 20 3.24 -8.30 0.78
C VAL A 20 4.51 -8.17 1.62
N LEU A 21 5.69 -8.11 1.00
CA LEU A 21 6.96 -7.95 1.73
C LEU A 21 6.98 -6.65 2.55
N VAL A 22 6.43 -5.55 2.03
CA VAL A 22 6.31 -4.29 2.77
C VAL A 22 5.34 -4.44 3.96
N MET A 23 4.21 -5.14 3.80
CA MET A 23 3.30 -5.41 4.92
C MET A 23 4.00 -6.22 6.03
N PHE A 24 4.90 -7.14 5.68
CA PHE A 24 5.71 -7.87 6.65
C PHE A 24 6.67 -6.98 7.44
N MET A 25 7.08 -5.81 6.93
CA MET A 25 7.89 -4.86 7.70
C MET A 25 7.14 -4.37 8.95
N GLN A 26 5.82 -4.18 8.87
CA GLN A 26 5.03 -3.75 10.02
C GLN A 26 5.00 -4.82 11.12
N ALA A 27 4.93 -6.10 10.74
CA ALA A 27 5.06 -7.20 11.68
C ALA A 27 6.48 -7.27 12.28
N GLY A 28 7.51 -7.00 11.48
CA GLY A 28 8.90 -6.89 11.95
C GLY A 28 9.07 -5.81 13.02
N PHE A 29 8.53 -4.61 12.80
CA PHE A 29 8.56 -3.54 13.80
C PHE A 29 7.78 -3.89 15.06
N ALA A 30 6.63 -4.57 14.93
CA ALA A 30 5.87 -5.04 16.08
C ALA A 30 6.69 -5.99 16.97
N PHE A 31 7.46 -6.91 16.38
CA PHE A 31 8.35 -7.80 17.12
C PHE A 31 9.54 -7.08 17.76
N LEU A 32 10.12 -6.09 17.06
CA LEU A 32 11.22 -5.30 17.61
C LEU A 32 10.75 -4.44 18.80
N GLU A 33 9.62 -3.75 18.68
CA GLU A 33 9.07 -2.95 19.78
C GLU A 33 8.64 -3.82 20.96
N ALA A 34 7.96 -4.94 20.71
CA ALA A 34 7.56 -5.85 21.78
C ALA A 34 8.79 -6.49 22.46
N GLY A 35 9.81 -6.88 21.68
CA GLY A 35 11.02 -7.54 22.17
C GLY A 35 11.97 -6.63 22.96
N LEU A 36 12.00 -5.33 22.65
CA LEU A 36 12.81 -4.35 23.40
C LEU A 36 12.10 -3.82 24.65
N THR A 37 10.82 -4.17 24.85
CA THR A 37 10.05 -3.70 25.99
C THR A 37 10.01 -4.74 27.12
N ARG A 38 9.77 -4.26 28.34
CA ARG A 38 9.66 -5.13 29.51
C ARG A 38 8.52 -6.13 29.29
N MET A 39 8.76 -7.41 29.56
CA MET A 39 7.81 -8.52 29.31
C MET A 39 6.37 -8.26 29.77
N LYS A 40 6.20 -7.59 30.92
CA LYS A 40 4.86 -7.24 31.44
C LYS A 40 4.03 -6.30 30.55
N ASN A 41 4.68 -5.57 29.64
CA ASN A 41 4.04 -4.60 28.74
C ASN A 41 4.07 -5.06 27.26
N ALA A 42 4.75 -6.17 26.94
CA ALA A 42 4.95 -6.62 25.56
C ALA A 42 3.62 -6.88 24.84
N ALA A 43 2.63 -7.46 25.53
CA ALA A 43 1.29 -7.70 24.97
C ALA A 43 0.55 -6.40 24.59
N HIS A 44 0.65 -5.37 25.43
CA HIS A 44 0.05 -4.06 25.15
C HIS A 44 0.71 -3.38 23.94
N ILE A 45 2.03 -3.55 23.79
CA ILE A 45 2.82 -2.98 22.71
C ILE A 45 2.62 -3.72 21.38
N ALA A 46 2.47 -5.04 21.40
CA ALA A 46 2.06 -5.81 20.23
C ALA A 46 0.63 -5.44 19.80
N GLY A 47 -0.29 -5.31 20.76
CA GLY A 47 -1.68 -4.92 20.50
C GLY A 47 -1.82 -3.56 19.83
N LYS A 48 -1.11 -2.53 20.30
CA LYS A 48 -1.13 -1.20 19.64
C LYS A 48 -0.63 -1.27 18.19
N ASN A 49 0.36 -2.12 17.89
CA ASN A 49 0.96 -2.21 16.57
C ASN A 49 0.02 -2.87 15.56
N VAL A 50 -0.77 -3.86 15.99
CA VAL A 50 -1.80 -4.46 15.14
C VAL A 50 -2.96 -3.48 14.93
N LEU A 51 -3.40 -2.80 15.99
CA LEU A 51 -4.48 -1.83 15.90
C LEU A 51 -4.12 -0.65 14.98
N ILE A 52 -2.92 -0.08 15.13
CA ILE A 52 -2.47 1.04 14.29
C ILE A 52 -2.37 0.62 12.83
N PHE A 53 -1.90 -0.61 12.54
CA PHE A 53 -1.83 -1.12 11.18
C PHE A 53 -3.22 -1.19 10.52
N GLY A 54 -4.22 -1.70 11.24
CA GLY A 54 -5.61 -1.75 10.75
C GLY A 54 -6.20 -0.36 10.52
N VAL A 55 -6.05 0.55 11.49
CA VAL A 55 -6.58 1.92 11.38
C VAL A 55 -5.87 2.69 10.25
N CYS A 56 -4.54 2.61 10.15
CA CYS A 56 -3.79 3.25 9.07
C CYS A 56 -4.21 2.73 7.70
N SER A 57 -4.48 1.43 7.56
CA SER A 57 -4.96 0.84 6.29
C SER A 57 -6.31 1.41 5.87
N LEU A 58 -7.25 1.54 6.81
CA LEU A 58 -8.57 2.12 6.56
C LEU A 58 -8.50 3.63 6.25
N VAL A 59 -7.69 4.38 7.01
CA VAL A 59 -7.50 5.82 6.78
C VAL A 59 -6.81 6.08 5.44
N TYR A 60 -5.82 5.25 5.08
CA TYR A 60 -5.15 5.34 3.80
C TYR A 60 -6.12 5.06 2.65
N TRP A 61 -6.98 4.05 2.77
CA TRP A 61 -8.03 3.82 1.78
C TRP A 61 -9.03 5.00 1.71
N ALA A 62 -9.51 5.50 2.84
CA ALA A 62 -10.56 6.53 2.87
C ALA A 62 -10.08 7.89 2.35
N VAL A 63 -8.91 8.35 2.79
CA VAL A 63 -8.41 9.70 2.48
C VAL A 63 -6.98 9.72 1.94
N GLY A 64 -6.12 8.80 2.38
CA GLY A 64 -4.70 8.80 1.98
C GLY A 64 -4.50 8.60 0.48
N PHE A 65 -5.31 7.75 -0.15
CA PHE A 65 -5.23 7.49 -1.59
C PHE A 65 -5.59 8.73 -2.41
N GLY A 66 -6.65 9.45 -2.03
CA GLY A 66 -7.05 10.69 -2.71
C GLY A 66 -6.01 11.81 -2.55
N ILE A 67 -5.35 11.89 -1.39
CA ILE A 67 -4.27 12.87 -1.16
C ILE A 67 -3.02 12.53 -1.99
N ALA A 68 -2.67 11.26 -2.13
CA ALA A 68 -1.44 10.83 -2.79
C ALA A 68 -1.57 10.72 -4.32
N PHE A 69 -2.71 10.23 -4.81
CA PHE A 69 -2.92 9.88 -6.21
C PHE A 69 -4.14 10.55 -6.85
N GLY A 70 -4.90 11.36 -6.11
CA GLY A 70 -6.00 12.15 -6.65
C GLY A 70 -5.54 13.37 -7.43
N ASP A 71 -6.45 13.92 -8.24
CA ASP A 71 -6.18 15.14 -9.00
C ASP A 71 -6.07 16.34 -8.05
N GLY A 72 -5.04 17.17 -8.26
CA GLY A 72 -4.78 18.32 -7.40
C GLY A 72 -3.55 19.10 -7.83
N ASN A 73 -2.79 19.59 -6.86
CA ASN A 73 -1.53 20.28 -7.12
C ASN A 73 -0.34 19.31 -7.05
N ARG A 74 0.88 19.80 -7.30
CA ARG A 74 2.12 18.98 -7.29
C ARG A 74 2.46 18.31 -5.94
N VAL A 75 1.77 18.67 -4.87
CA VAL A 75 2.06 18.29 -3.49
C VAL A 75 0.87 17.56 -2.84
N ILE A 76 -0.36 17.89 -3.22
CA ILE A 76 -1.60 17.40 -2.58
C ILE A 76 -2.67 17.14 -3.64
N GLY A 77 -3.19 15.91 -3.66
CA GLY A 77 -4.42 15.52 -4.36
C GLY A 77 -5.68 15.98 -3.62
N THR A 78 -6.66 16.47 -4.38
CA THR A 78 -7.90 17.06 -3.87
C THR A 78 -9.15 16.30 -4.29
N SER A 79 -9.00 15.20 -5.03
CA SER A 79 -10.09 14.34 -5.51
C SER A 79 -9.80 12.86 -5.21
N GLY A 80 -10.75 11.96 -5.48
CA GLY A 80 -10.51 10.52 -5.37
C GLY A 80 -10.50 9.96 -3.93
N PHE A 81 -11.20 10.61 -3.00
CA PHE A 81 -11.43 10.08 -1.66
C PHE A 81 -12.40 8.87 -1.70
N ALA A 82 -12.19 7.90 -0.82
CA ALA A 82 -12.93 6.63 -0.76
C ALA A 82 -13.08 5.97 -2.15
N PRO A 83 -11.96 5.63 -2.83
CA PRO A 83 -11.99 5.11 -4.19
C PRO A 83 -12.70 3.76 -4.24
N SER A 84 -13.53 3.58 -5.27
CA SER A 84 -14.12 2.28 -5.59
C SER A 84 -13.05 1.36 -6.18
N VAL A 85 -13.33 0.05 -6.21
CA VAL A 85 -12.42 -0.95 -6.79
C VAL A 85 -12.09 -0.62 -8.25
N ASP A 86 -13.06 -0.11 -9.01
CA ASP A 86 -12.86 0.28 -10.41
C ASP A 86 -11.90 1.45 -10.55
N SER A 87 -11.98 2.44 -9.65
CA SER A 87 -11.05 3.57 -9.60
C SER A 87 -9.62 3.13 -9.25
N LEU A 88 -9.46 2.16 -8.34
CA LEU A 88 -8.16 1.60 -7.96
C LEU A 88 -7.52 0.83 -9.13
N LEU A 89 -8.31 0.06 -9.87
CA LEU A 89 -7.87 -0.66 -11.07
C LEU A 89 -7.57 0.30 -12.24
N ALA A 90 -8.19 1.47 -12.28
CA ALA A 90 -7.95 2.49 -13.30
C ALA A 90 -6.61 3.23 -13.07
N VAL A 91 -6.22 3.50 -11.82
CA VAL A 91 -4.87 4.00 -11.49
C VAL A 91 -3.81 3.00 -11.98
N GLY A 92 -4.17 1.71 -12.02
CA GLY A 92 -3.53 0.59 -12.77
C GLY A 92 -2.99 0.92 -14.16
N LYS A 93 -3.53 1.94 -14.81
CA LYS A 93 -3.31 2.23 -16.23
C LYS A 93 -2.57 3.55 -16.47
N ALA A 94 -2.51 4.45 -15.50
CA ALA A 94 -1.83 5.75 -15.62
C ALA A 94 -1.47 6.22 -14.21
N PRO A 95 -0.17 6.33 -13.83
CA PRO A 95 0.93 6.90 -14.60
C PRO A 95 2.18 6.00 -14.74
N TYR A 96 2.10 4.71 -14.44
CA TYR A 96 3.24 3.76 -14.52
C TYR A 96 3.45 3.10 -15.89
N SER A 97 3.10 3.81 -16.96
CA SER A 97 3.38 3.36 -18.34
C SER A 97 4.87 3.10 -18.59
N PHE A 98 5.75 3.70 -17.77
CA PHE A 98 7.19 3.47 -17.78
C PHE A 98 7.62 2.07 -17.30
N PHE A 99 6.79 1.31 -16.57
CA PHE A 99 7.02 -0.12 -16.33
C PHE A 99 6.50 -1.02 -17.47
N THR A 100 5.78 -0.44 -18.44
CA THR A 100 5.21 -1.16 -19.59
C THR A 100 5.93 -0.91 -20.93
N THR A 101 6.82 0.07 -21.00
CA THR A 101 7.69 0.32 -22.17
C THR A 101 9.14 0.00 -21.82
N VAL A 102 9.63 -1.13 -22.33
CA VAL A 102 11.06 -1.28 -22.67
C VAL A 102 11.26 -0.54 -24.00
N PRO A 103 12.39 0.18 -24.23
CA PRO A 103 12.68 0.71 -25.57
C PRO A 103 12.59 -0.37 -26.66
#